data_AF-A0A2J6X4A6-F1
#
_entry.id   AF-A0A2J6X4A6-F1
#
_cell.length_a   1.000
_cell.length_b   1.000
_cell.length_c   1.000
_cell.angle_alpha   90.00
_cell.angle_beta   90.00
_cell.angle_gamma   90.00
#
_symmetry.space_group_name_H-M   'P 1'
#
loop_
_entity.id
_entity.type
_entity.pdbx_description
1 polymer ?
#
loop_
_entity_poly.entity_id
_entity_poly.type
_entity_poly.pdbx_seq_one_letter_code
_entity_poly.pdbx_strand_id
1 'polypeptide(L)'
;MPDNYSHFNRPPRLRPRWHAETVELPTPPTPPPSRTTTIWLQALLPVIAALMFSAGAWFGHGSWLMSLPALVLALLSGSVTIFHERESARRNTQAHTEQEALFSDRLAAARSRLRRLHEAERAARRYLAPDPVELLQIAGAGERLRTPEPRLWERRLHDDDALELRLGSGMLPAASRAVIPPGTPADRRIDHLLAEYAHLQHVPICLPLRQLGSLGIAGPRSAVLGLAYALLAQAATLHAPSELRIALIATPPAAPDWQWIVRLPHTQLADETATGRVLAATEPAAIERLLTLLLDELSRRRELAS
;
A
#
# COMPACT_ATOMS: atom_id res chain seq x y z
N MET A 1 9.04 35.80 38.09
CA MET A 1 9.13 34.78 37.02
C MET A 1 7.91 35.00 36.15
N PRO A 2 8.03 35.31 34.85
CA PRO A 2 6.83 35.49 34.05
C PRO A 2 6.24 34.11 33.75
N ASP A 3 5.02 33.91 34.24
CA ASP A 3 4.10 32.85 33.86
C ASP A 3 3.90 32.88 32.35
N ASN A 4 4.64 32.05 31.62
CA ASN A 4 4.61 32.01 30.17
C ASN A 4 4.17 30.61 29.69
N TYR A 5 3.18 30.02 30.35
CA TYR A 5 2.41 28.94 29.74
C TYR A 5 1.53 29.59 28.68
N SER A 6 2.03 29.65 27.44
CA SER A 6 1.18 29.97 26.31
C SER A 6 0.03 28.97 26.31
N HIS A 7 -1.19 29.47 26.55
CA HIS A 7 -2.39 28.65 26.47
C HIS A 7 -2.50 28.11 25.04
N PHE A 8 -2.13 26.85 24.85
CA PHE A 8 -2.25 26.20 23.55
C PHE A 8 -3.67 25.65 23.40
N ASN A 9 -4.47 26.34 22.57
CA ASN A 9 -5.80 25.85 22.20
C ASN A 9 -5.66 24.78 21.13
N ARG A 10 -6.13 23.56 21.43
CA ARG A 10 -6.04 22.40 20.52
C ARG A 10 -7.13 22.52 19.45
N PRO A 11 -6.79 22.77 18.17
CA PRO A 11 -7.78 22.89 17.12
C PRO A 11 -8.42 21.52 16.79
N PRO A 12 -9.56 21.51 16.07
CA PRO A 12 -10.14 20.27 15.55
C PRO A 12 -9.14 19.50 14.68
N ARG A 13 -9.04 18.20 14.91
CA ARG A 13 -8.12 17.31 14.19
C ARG A 13 -8.64 17.00 12.79
N LEU A 14 -7.81 17.25 11.77
CA LEU A 14 -8.06 16.81 10.39
C LEU A 14 -7.38 15.47 10.16
N ARG A 15 -8.16 14.39 10.09
CA ARG A 15 -7.63 13.04 9.89
C ARG A 15 -7.68 12.65 8.41
N PRO A 16 -6.54 12.46 7.73
CA PRO A 16 -6.55 11.96 6.36
C PRO A 16 -7.08 10.52 6.35
N ARG A 17 -7.94 10.22 5.37
CA ARG A 17 -8.46 8.88 5.12
C ARG A 17 -7.98 8.42 3.75
N TRP A 18 -7.78 7.12 3.61
CA TRP A 18 -7.57 6.48 2.33
C TRP A 18 -8.67 5.46 2.09
N HIS A 19 -8.96 5.18 0.83
CA HIS A 19 -9.93 4.18 0.44
C HIS A 19 -9.24 2.82 0.25
N ALA A 20 -9.90 1.76 0.67
CA ALA A 20 -9.53 0.39 0.34
C ALA A 20 -10.39 -0.05 -0.85
N GLU A 21 -9.83 0.07 -2.05
CA GLU A 21 -10.54 -0.28 -3.29
C GLU A 21 -10.00 -1.57 -3.90
N THR A 22 -10.89 -2.32 -4.53
CA THR A 22 -10.48 -3.41 -5.43
C THR A 22 -10.46 -2.88 -6.85
N VAL A 23 -9.30 -2.95 -7.50
CA VAL A 23 -9.10 -2.57 -8.90
C VAL A 23 -9.08 -3.83 -9.76
N GLU A 24 -10.12 -4.02 -10.55
CA GLU A 24 -10.18 -5.13 -11.51
C GLU A 24 -9.20 -4.89 -12.67
N LEU A 25 -8.39 -5.90 -12.97
CA LEU A 25 -7.44 -5.87 -14.07
C LEU A 25 -8.10 -6.30 -15.39
N PRO A 26 -7.71 -5.71 -16.54
CA PRO A 26 -8.27 -6.11 -17.82
C PRO A 26 -7.86 -7.53 -18.19
N THR A 27 -8.71 -8.20 -18.96
CA THR A 27 -8.44 -9.53 -19.51
C THR A 27 -7.55 -9.42 -20.76
N PRO A 28 -6.47 -10.20 -20.89
CA PRO A 28 -5.62 -10.18 -22.07
C PRO A 28 -6.36 -10.72 -23.31
N PRO A 29 -6.06 -10.22 -24.51
CA PRO A 29 -6.65 -10.73 -25.74
C PRO A 29 -6.20 -12.17 -26.01
N THR A 30 -7.09 -12.98 -26.57
CA THR A 30 -6.76 -14.35 -26.98
C THR A 30 -5.99 -14.34 -28.30
N PRO A 31 -4.92 -15.14 -28.45
CA PRO A 31 -4.17 -15.21 -29.69
C PRO A 31 -5.05 -15.70 -30.85
N PRO A 32 -4.82 -15.22 -32.08
CA PRO A 32 -5.58 -15.66 -33.23
C PRO A 32 -5.34 -17.16 -33.48
N PRO A 33 -6.36 -17.92 -33.89
CA PRO A 33 -6.21 -19.35 -34.14
C PRO A 33 -5.20 -19.60 -35.28
N SER A 34 -4.24 -20.50 -35.04
CA SER A 34 -3.31 -20.95 -36.08
C SER A 34 -4.04 -21.82 -37.10
N ARG A 35 -4.40 -21.28 -38.26
CA ARG A 35 -5.14 -21.99 -39.32
C ARG A 35 -4.25 -22.60 -40.41
N THR A 36 -2.93 -22.55 -40.27
CA THR A 36 -1.96 -22.84 -41.36
C THR A 36 -2.06 -24.25 -41.95
N THR A 37 -2.45 -25.26 -41.17
CA THR A 37 -2.61 -26.66 -41.64
C THR A 37 -3.87 -26.89 -42.46
N THR A 38 -4.95 -26.15 -42.21
CA THR A 38 -6.23 -26.31 -42.91
C THR A 38 -6.17 -25.69 -44.32
N ILE A 39 -5.34 -24.67 -44.50
CA ILE A 39 -5.22 -23.86 -45.72
C ILE A 39 -4.71 -24.69 -46.90
N TRP A 40 -3.61 -25.43 -46.72
CA TRP A 40 -3.05 -26.26 -47.79
C TRP A 40 -4.01 -27.37 -48.19
N LEU A 41 -4.74 -27.95 -47.24
CA LEU A 41 -5.72 -29.00 -47.50
C LEU A 41 -6.91 -28.48 -48.31
N GLN A 42 -7.45 -27.30 -47.95
CA GLN A 42 -8.60 -26.68 -48.61
C GLN A 42 -8.26 -26.12 -49.99
N ALA A 43 -7.05 -25.59 -50.18
CA ALA A 43 -6.59 -25.11 -51.48
C ALA A 43 -6.28 -26.26 -52.46
N LEU A 44 -5.84 -27.42 -51.96
CA LEU A 44 -5.47 -28.57 -52.78
C LEU A 44 -6.67 -29.44 -53.18
N LEU A 45 -7.75 -29.45 -52.37
CA LEU A 45 -8.93 -30.28 -52.60
C LEU A 45 -9.61 -30.05 -53.97
N PRO A 46 -9.86 -28.80 -54.44
CA PRO A 46 -10.46 -28.56 -55.75
C PRO A 46 -9.53 -28.94 -56.90
N VAL A 47 -8.21 -28.80 -56.71
CA VAL A 47 -7.19 -29.17 -57.69
C VAL A 47 -7.13 -30.70 -57.84
N ILE A 48 -7.16 -31.42 -56.72
CA ILE A 48 -7.23 -32.89 -56.71
C ILE A 48 -8.54 -33.36 -57.36
N ALA A 49 -9.68 -32.76 -57.03
CA ALA A 49 -10.97 -33.10 -57.63
C ALA A 49 -10.99 -32.84 -59.15
N ALA A 50 -10.41 -31.72 -59.60
CA ALA A 50 -10.29 -31.41 -61.03
C ALA A 50 -9.36 -32.40 -61.74
N LEU A 51 -8.23 -32.79 -61.13
CA LEU A 51 -7.31 -33.81 -61.67
C LEU A 51 -7.98 -35.19 -61.74
N MET A 52 -8.74 -35.59 -60.71
CA MET A 52 -9.49 -36.85 -60.70
C MET A 52 -10.59 -36.88 -61.77
N PHE A 53 -11.32 -35.79 -61.95
CA PHE A 53 -12.32 -35.65 -63.01
C PHE A 53 -11.67 -35.73 -64.40
N SER A 54 -10.51 -35.09 -64.57
CA SER A 54 -9.74 -35.11 -65.82
C SER A 54 -9.24 -36.53 -66.15
N ALA A 55 -8.74 -37.27 -65.16
CA ALA A 55 -8.31 -38.66 -65.35
C ALA A 55 -9.48 -39.57 -65.74
N GLY A 56 -10.65 -39.43 -65.10
CA GLY A 56 -11.85 -40.18 -65.44
C GLY A 56 -12.36 -39.95 -66.86
N ALA A 57 -12.31 -38.70 -67.33
CA ALA A 57 -12.66 -38.35 -68.71
C ALA A 57 -11.73 -39.00 -69.75
N TRP A 58 -10.45 -39.18 -69.40
CA TRP A 58 -9.43 -39.82 -70.24
C TRP A 58 -9.67 -41.31 -70.46
N PHE A 59 -10.12 -42.03 -69.42
CA PHE A 59 -10.46 -43.45 -69.53
C PHE A 59 -11.84 -43.72 -70.17
N GLY A 60 -12.72 -42.71 -70.23
CA GLY A 60 -14.11 -42.84 -70.68
C GLY A 60 -14.42 -42.47 -72.14
N HIS A 61 -13.42 -42.32 -73.03
CA HIS A 61 -13.57 -41.81 -74.41
C HIS A 61 -14.01 -40.33 -74.56
N GLY A 62 -13.89 -39.50 -73.51
CA GLY A 62 -14.13 -38.05 -73.60
C GLY A 62 -12.91 -37.28 -74.13
N SER A 63 -13.11 -36.19 -74.87
CA SER A 63 -12.00 -35.35 -75.33
C SER A 63 -11.36 -34.61 -74.15
N TRP A 64 -10.02 -34.60 -74.06
CA TRP A 64 -9.26 -33.90 -73.01
C TRP A 64 -9.55 -32.38 -72.94
N LEU A 65 -10.12 -31.81 -74.00
CA LEU A 65 -10.60 -30.44 -74.05
C LEU A 65 -11.76 -30.17 -73.08
N MET A 66 -12.54 -31.21 -72.69
CA MET A 66 -13.65 -31.09 -71.74
C MET A 66 -13.19 -30.86 -70.29
N SER A 67 -11.93 -31.16 -69.95
CA SER A 67 -11.37 -30.90 -68.61
C SER A 67 -10.74 -29.51 -68.44
N LEU A 68 -10.46 -28.78 -69.53
CA LEU A 68 -9.86 -27.44 -69.47
C LEU A 68 -10.71 -26.41 -68.69
N PRO A 69 -12.05 -26.34 -68.86
CA PRO A 69 -12.87 -25.41 -68.09
C PRO A 69 -12.84 -25.71 -66.58
N ALA A 70 -12.82 -27.00 -66.20
CA ALA A 70 -12.77 -27.43 -64.81
C ALA A 70 -11.43 -27.06 -64.15
N LEU A 71 -10.32 -27.22 -64.86
CA LEU A 71 -8.99 -26.84 -64.37
C LEU A 71 -8.85 -25.32 -64.17
N VAL A 72 -9.33 -24.53 -65.14
CA VAL A 72 -9.32 -23.07 -65.04
C VAL A 72 -10.16 -22.60 -63.85
N LEU A 73 -11.35 -23.18 -63.66
CA LEU A 73 -12.22 -22.86 -62.53
C LEU A 73 -11.59 -23.25 -61.18
N ALA A 74 -10.90 -24.38 -61.10
CA ALA A 74 -10.19 -24.82 -59.89
C ALA A 74 -9.03 -23.86 -59.54
N LEU A 75 -8.26 -23.40 -60.54
CA LEU A 75 -7.20 -22.42 -60.32
C LEU A 75 -7.73 -21.04 -59.92
N LEU A 76 -8.85 -20.60 -60.50
CA LEU A 76 -9.53 -19.37 -60.10
C LEU A 76 -10.10 -19.47 -58.68
N SER A 77 -10.70 -20.61 -58.32
CA SER A 77 -11.23 -20.85 -56.98
C SER A 77 -10.10 -20.89 -55.93
N GLY A 78 -8.97 -21.52 -56.26
CA GLY A 78 -7.77 -21.54 -55.42
C GLY A 78 -7.17 -20.14 -55.22
N SER A 79 -7.18 -19.27 -56.23
CA SER A 79 -6.65 -17.91 -56.09
C SER A 79 -7.55 -17.00 -55.26
N VAL A 80 -8.88 -17.11 -55.42
CA VAL A 80 -9.87 -16.37 -54.62
C VAL A 80 -9.84 -16.78 -53.14
N THR A 81 -9.70 -18.09 -52.85
CA THR A 81 -9.57 -18.58 -51.46
C THR A 81 -8.29 -18.05 -50.79
N ILE A 82 -7.14 -18.11 -51.47
CA ILE A 82 -5.88 -17.55 -50.96
C ILE A 82 -5.99 -16.02 -50.73
N PHE A 83 -6.66 -15.29 -51.62
CA PHE A 83 -6.85 -13.84 -51.48
C PHE A 83 -7.74 -13.51 -50.27
N HIS A 84 -8.90 -14.16 -50.14
CA HIS A 84 -9.80 -13.97 -48.99
C HIS A 84 -9.13 -14.33 -47.66
N GLU A 85 -8.32 -15.37 -47.64
CA GLU A 85 -7.57 -15.74 -46.43
C GLU A 85 -6.47 -14.76 -46.10
N ARG A 86 -5.72 -14.26 -47.08
CA ARG A 86 -4.73 -13.19 -46.85
C ARG A 86 -5.37 -11.93 -46.31
N GLU A 87 -6.51 -11.55 -46.87
CA GLU A 87 -7.28 -10.40 -46.39
C GLU A 87 -7.83 -10.64 -44.98
N SER A 88 -8.39 -11.82 -44.72
CA SER A 88 -8.87 -12.23 -43.39
C SER A 88 -7.73 -12.26 -42.37
N ALA A 89 -6.56 -12.78 -42.72
CA ALA A 89 -5.38 -12.81 -41.86
C ALA A 89 -4.89 -11.39 -41.54
N ARG A 90 -4.87 -10.49 -42.54
CA ARG A 90 -4.53 -9.07 -42.32
C ARG A 90 -5.52 -8.40 -41.36
N ARG A 91 -6.82 -8.57 -41.59
CA ARG A 91 -7.88 -8.02 -40.72
C ARG A 91 -7.80 -8.60 -39.30
N ASN A 92 -7.51 -9.89 -39.16
CA ASN A 92 -7.40 -10.55 -37.87
C ASN A 92 -6.16 -10.07 -37.10
N THR A 93 -5.02 -9.90 -37.78
CA THR A 93 -3.82 -9.30 -37.18
C THR A 93 -4.06 -7.86 -36.76
N GLN A 94 -4.72 -7.05 -37.61
CA GLN A 94 -5.08 -5.66 -37.27
C GLN A 94 -5.99 -5.61 -36.04
N ALA A 95 -7.08 -6.40 -36.04
CA ALA A 95 -7.99 -6.50 -34.91
C ALA A 95 -7.28 -6.96 -33.63
N HIS A 96 -6.33 -7.89 -33.73
CA HIS A 96 -5.52 -8.32 -32.59
C HIS A 96 -4.61 -7.20 -32.08
N THR A 97 -3.92 -6.48 -32.97
CA THR A 97 -3.07 -5.34 -32.55
C THR A 97 -3.88 -4.22 -31.90
N GLU A 98 -5.09 -3.95 -32.38
CA GLU A 98 -6.01 -2.99 -31.76
C GLU A 98 -6.45 -3.46 -30.37
N GLN A 99 -6.77 -4.75 -30.21
CA GLN A 99 -7.12 -5.33 -28.90
C GLN A 99 -5.93 -5.31 -27.93
N GLU A 100 -4.71 -5.58 -28.40
CA GLU A 100 -3.49 -5.48 -27.60
C GLU A 100 -3.20 -4.04 -27.16
N ALA A 101 -3.43 -3.05 -28.04
CA ALA A 101 -3.30 -1.64 -27.70
C ALA A 101 -4.32 -1.25 -26.62
N LEU A 102 -5.60 -1.59 -26.82
CA LEU A 102 -6.66 -1.34 -25.83
C LEU A 102 -6.39 -2.03 -24.49
N PHE A 103 -5.88 -3.26 -24.51
CA PHE A 103 -5.47 -3.97 -23.30
C PHE A 103 -4.34 -3.23 -22.57
N SER A 104 -3.32 -2.81 -23.30
CA SER A 104 -2.17 -2.09 -22.74
C SER A 104 -2.59 -0.76 -22.14
N ASP A 105 -3.49 -0.03 -22.80
CA ASP A 105 -4.05 1.22 -22.30
C ASP A 105 -4.85 1.02 -21.02
N ARG A 106 -5.72 0.00 -20.98
CA ARG A 106 -6.48 -0.35 -19.76
C ARG A 106 -5.57 -0.78 -18.62
N LEU A 107 -4.50 -1.53 -18.91
CA LEU A 107 -3.53 -1.95 -17.90
C LEU A 107 -2.75 -0.75 -17.35
N ALA A 108 -2.37 0.20 -18.22
CA ALA A 108 -1.74 1.45 -17.83
C ALA A 108 -2.69 2.33 -16.98
N ALA A 109 -3.97 2.40 -17.35
CA ALA A 109 -4.98 3.08 -16.57
C ALA A 109 -5.15 2.45 -15.17
N ALA A 110 -5.22 1.12 -15.09
CA ALA A 110 -5.27 0.38 -13.82
C ALA A 110 -4.02 0.64 -12.95
N ARG A 111 -2.82 0.57 -13.55
CA ARG A 111 -1.56 0.93 -12.86
C ARG A 111 -1.61 2.37 -12.32
N SER A 112 -2.05 3.34 -13.12
CA SER A 112 -2.13 4.73 -12.70
C SER A 112 -3.09 4.92 -11.51
N ARG A 113 -4.21 4.18 -11.50
CA ARG A 113 -5.19 4.20 -10.42
C ARG A 113 -4.59 3.62 -9.15
N LEU A 114 -4.02 2.42 -9.22
CA LEU A 114 -3.33 1.79 -8.09
C LEU A 114 -2.23 2.68 -7.51
N ARG A 115 -1.43 3.33 -8.36
CA ARG A 115 -0.40 4.28 -7.93
C ARG A 115 -0.98 5.43 -7.12
N ARG A 116 -2.05 6.08 -7.59
CA ARG A 116 -2.70 7.17 -6.84
C ARG A 116 -3.23 6.69 -5.48
N LEU A 117 -3.82 5.50 -5.43
CA LEU A 117 -4.31 4.91 -4.18
C LEU A 117 -3.19 4.62 -3.19
N HIS A 118 -2.09 4.04 -3.68
CA HIS A 118 -0.92 3.76 -2.88
C HIS A 118 -0.25 5.03 -2.37
N GLU A 119 -0.16 6.08 -3.19
CA GLU A 119 0.37 7.38 -2.79
C GLU A 119 -0.50 8.04 -1.72
N ALA A 120 -1.83 8.02 -1.89
CA ALA A 120 -2.77 8.55 -0.90
C ALA A 120 -2.67 7.78 0.43
N GLU A 121 -2.59 6.45 0.40
CA GLU A 121 -2.41 5.64 1.61
C GLU A 121 -1.06 5.90 2.27
N ARG A 122 0.04 5.98 1.51
CA ARG A 122 1.38 6.32 2.05
C ARG A 122 1.38 7.69 2.72
N ALA A 123 0.79 8.69 2.06
CA ALA A 123 0.71 10.06 2.58
C ALA A 123 -0.11 10.10 3.87
N ALA A 124 -1.28 9.44 3.91
CA ALA A 124 -2.11 9.36 5.10
C ALA A 124 -1.40 8.64 6.25
N ARG A 125 -0.75 7.49 6.00
CA ARG A 125 0.01 6.76 7.03
C ARG A 125 1.16 7.61 7.60
N ARG A 126 1.93 8.29 6.74
CA ARG A 126 3.02 9.19 7.18
C ARG A 126 2.51 10.38 7.98
N TYR A 127 1.41 10.99 7.55
CA TYR A 127 0.76 12.05 8.31
C TYR A 127 0.33 11.56 9.69
N LEU A 128 -0.35 10.41 9.77
CA LEU A 128 -0.82 9.86 11.05
C LEU A 128 0.34 9.43 11.96
N ALA A 129 1.44 8.94 11.41
CA ALA A 129 2.63 8.52 12.15
C ALA A 129 3.89 9.26 11.66
N PRO A 130 4.04 10.55 12.05
CA PRO A 130 5.17 11.40 11.66
C PRO A 130 6.52 10.78 12.00
N ASP A 131 7.57 11.15 11.28
CA ASP A 131 8.93 10.78 11.67
C ASP A 131 9.44 11.64 12.84
N PRO A 132 10.51 11.21 13.54
CA PRO A 132 11.04 11.97 14.67
C PRO A 132 11.42 13.42 14.37
N VAL A 133 11.81 13.75 13.13
CA VAL A 133 12.16 15.13 12.74
C VAL A 133 10.89 15.95 12.60
N GLU A 134 9.85 15.41 11.96
CA GLU A 134 8.54 16.05 11.86
C GLU A 134 7.90 16.25 13.26
N LEU A 135 8.07 15.30 14.17
CA LEU A 135 7.59 15.45 15.56
C LEU A 135 8.22 16.64 16.29
N LEU A 136 9.50 16.93 16.05
CA LEU A 136 10.16 18.11 16.62
C LEU A 136 9.62 19.41 16.01
N GLN A 137 9.27 19.41 14.72
CA GLN A 137 8.63 20.55 14.07
C GLN A 137 7.23 20.80 14.64
N ILE A 138 6.41 19.74 14.76
CA ILE A 138 5.07 19.81 15.38
C ILE A 138 5.16 20.38 16.79
N ALA A 139 6.15 19.94 17.57
CA ALA A 139 6.38 20.43 18.94
C ALA A 139 6.88 21.89 19.02
N GLY A 140 7.19 22.55 17.89
CA GLY A 140 7.78 23.88 17.86
C GLY A 140 9.23 23.91 18.35
N ALA A 141 9.92 22.76 18.31
CA ALA A 141 11.33 22.61 18.67
C ALA A 141 12.27 22.68 17.44
N GLY A 142 11.75 23.06 16.28
CA GLY A 142 12.51 23.20 15.05
C GLY A 142 13.43 24.44 15.05
N GLU A 143 14.50 24.40 14.25
CA GLU A 143 15.48 25.49 14.15
C GLU A 143 14.89 26.81 13.64
N ARG A 144 13.81 26.75 12.85
CA ARG A 144 13.25 27.90 12.13
C ARG A 144 12.01 28.52 12.78
N LEU A 145 11.24 27.75 13.55
CA LEU A 145 9.98 28.21 14.15
C LEU A 145 9.83 27.66 15.56
N ARG A 146 9.77 28.56 16.55
CA ARG A 146 9.59 28.23 17.98
C ARG A 146 8.11 28.24 18.41
N THR A 147 7.22 28.01 17.47
CA THR A 147 5.77 27.97 17.71
C THR A 147 5.27 26.57 17.40
N PRO A 148 4.54 25.92 18.32
CA PRO A 148 3.95 24.62 18.05
C PRO A 148 3.00 24.67 16.85
N GLU A 149 3.00 23.61 16.04
CA GLU A 149 2.02 23.47 14.97
C GLU A 149 0.62 23.19 15.54
N PRO A 150 -0.45 23.48 14.79
CA PRO A 150 -1.82 23.07 15.11
C PRO A 150 -1.99 21.58 15.44
N ARG A 151 -1.05 20.74 14.98
CA ARG A 151 -1.03 19.29 15.17
C ARG A 151 -0.49 18.83 16.52
N LEU A 152 0.09 19.75 17.32
CA LEU A 152 0.51 19.43 18.68
C LEU A 152 -0.72 18.94 19.48
N TRP A 153 -0.59 17.78 20.11
CA TRP A 153 -1.65 17.16 20.92
C TRP A 153 -2.97 16.94 20.17
N GLU A 154 -2.88 16.63 18.88
CA GLU A 154 -4.06 16.38 18.04
C GLU A 154 -4.84 15.12 18.46
N ARG A 155 -4.16 14.07 18.95
CA ARG A 155 -4.80 12.78 19.29
C ARG A 155 -5.54 12.87 20.62
N ARG A 156 -6.69 12.20 20.69
CA ARG A 156 -7.48 12.01 21.92
C ARG A 156 -7.40 10.57 22.38
N LEU A 157 -7.54 10.32 23.68
CA LEU A 157 -7.59 8.96 24.22
C LEU A 157 -8.78 8.12 23.72
N HIS A 158 -9.81 8.73 23.15
CA HIS A 158 -10.96 8.01 22.59
C HIS A 158 -10.76 7.69 21.10
N ASP A 159 -9.71 8.23 20.47
CA ASP A 159 -9.36 7.90 19.10
C ASP A 159 -8.86 6.45 19.01
N ASP A 160 -9.10 5.82 17.87
CA ASP A 160 -8.62 4.47 17.53
C ASP A 160 -7.09 4.38 17.42
N ASP A 161 -6.44 5.50 17.06
CA ASP A 161 -4.97 5.63 16.96
C ASP A 161 -4.31 6.20 18.23
N ALA A 162 -5.05 6.26 19.35
CA ALA A 162 -4.50 6.62 20.66
C ALA A 162 -3.37 5.64 21.06
N LEU A 163 -2.19 6.19 21.35
CA LEU A 163 -0.96 5.42 21.62
C LEU A 163 -0.56 4.41 20.52
N GLU A 164 -0.94 4.69 19.27
CA GLU A 164 -0.36 4.01 18.11
C GLU A 164 1.01 4.64 17.79
N LEU A 165 2.09 3.94 18.15
CA LEU A 165 3.46 4.49 18.13
C LEU A 165 4.29 3.90 16.99
N ARG A 166 5.06 4.74 16.29
CA ARG A 166 5.88 4.35 15.15
C ARG A 166 7.20 3.73 15.63
N LEU A 167 7.47 2.52 15.17
CA LEU A 167 8.74 1.82 15.40
C LEU A 167 9.80 2.16 14.36
N GLY A 168 9.38 2.45 13.12
CA GLY A 168 10.29 2.67 12.01
C GLY A 168 9.53 2.73 10.69
N SER A 169 10.27 2.52 9.59
CA SER A 169 9.70 2.45 8.25
C SER A 169 9.91 1.05 7.69
N GLY A 170 8.90 0.49 7.04
CA GLY A 170 8.94 -0.87 6.52
C GLY A 170 7.95 -1.10 5.39
N MET A 171 7.58 -2.36 5.21
CA MET A 171 6.65 -2.81 4.19
C MET A 171 5.36 -3.32 4.85
N LEU A 172 4.21 -2.89 4.34
CA LEU A 172 2.89 -3.37 4.76
C LEU A 172 2.05 -3.78 3.55
N PRO A 173 1.12 -4.73 3.70
CA PRO A 173 0.11 -4.98 2.65
C PRO A 173 -0.63 -3.70 2.30
N ALA A 174 -0.85 -3.45 1.00
CA ALA A 174 -1.65 -2.32 0.56
C ALA A 174 -3.13 -2.53 0.90
N ALA A 175 -3.83 -1.46 1.29
CA ALA A 175 -5.27 -1.53 1.56
C ALA A 175 -6.07 -1.72 0.28
N SER A 176 -5.67 -1.03 -0.80
CA SER A 176 -6.23 -1.24 -2.14
C SER A 176 -5.53 -2.40 -2.84
N ARG A 177 -6.28 -3.25 -3.54
CA ARG A 177 -5.76 -4.47 -4.16
C ARG A 177 -6.17 -4.58 -5.62
N ALA A 178 -5.25 -5.06 -6.45
CA ALA A 178 -5.57 -5.47 -7.80
C ALA A 178 -6.14 -6.89 -7.80
N VAL A 179 -7.20 -7.14 -8.57
CA VAL A 179 -7.86 -8.45 -8.67
C VAL A 179 -7.98 -8.87 -10.14
N ILE A 180 -7.74 -10.14 -10.39
CA ILE A 180 -7.90 -10.76 -11.70
C ILE A 180 -9.35 -11.27 -11.83
N PRO A 181 -10.08 -10.90 -12.89
CA PRO A 181 -11.38 -11.48 -13.17
C PRO A 181 -11.30 -13.01 -13.39
N PRO A 182 -12.33 -13.78 -13.00
CA PRO A 182 -12.35 -15.22 -13.23
C PRO A 182 -12.28 -15.54 -14.73
N GLY A 183 -11.51 -16.58 -15.09
CA GLY A 183 -11.34 -17.01 -16.49
C GLY A 183 -10.31 -16.21 -17.29
N THR A 184 -9.59 -15.28 -16.67
CA THR A 184 -8.52 -14.51 -17.31
C THR A 184 -7.33 -15.42 -17.66
N PRO A 185 -6.86 -15.45 -18.92
CA PRO A 185 -5.63 -16.15 -19.30
C PRO A 185 -4.40 -15.64 -18.54
N ALA A 186 -3.41 -16.50 -18.31
CA ALA A 186 -2.16 -16.11 -17.67
C ALA A 186 -1.40 -15.08 -18.52
N ASP A 187 -1.02 -13.95 -17.93
CA ASP A 187 -0.23 -12.90 -18.58
C ASP A 187 0.79 -12.33 -17.58
N ARG A 188 2.07 -12.40 -17.94
CA ARG A 188 3.19 -11.93 -17.09
C ARG A 188 3.07 -10.45 -16.70
N ARG A 189 2.44 -9.61 -17.53
CA ARG A 189 2.25 -8.18 -17.26
C ARG A 189 1.25 -7.97 -16.12
N ILE A 190 0.21 -8.80 -16.05
CA ILE A 190 -0.76 -8.83 -14.96
C ILE A 190 -0.09 -9.31 -13.68
N ASP A 191 0.65 -10.42 -13.75
CA ASP A 191 1.37 -10.98 -12.60
C ASP A 191 2.38 -9.98 -12.01
N HIS A 192 3.11 -9.28 -12.88
CA HIS A 192 4.05 -8.24 -12.46
C HIS A 192 3.34 -7.08 -11.76
N LEU A 193 2.21 -6.61 -12.31
CA LEU A 193 1.43 -5.53 -11.71
C LEU A 193 0.85 -5.93 -10.35
N LEU A 194 0.39 -7.17 -10.20
CA LEU A 194 -0.09 -7.69 -8.91
C LEU A 194 1.01 -7.72 -7.87
N ALA A 195 2.21 -8.20 -8.23
CA ALA A 195 3.35 -8.23 -7.33
C ALA A 195 3.82 -6.81 -6.96
N GLU A 196 3.88 -5.89 -7.94
CA GLU A 196 4.30 -4.50 -7.75
C GLU A 196 3.38 -3.76 -6.76
N TYR A 197 2.07 -3.97 -6.84
CA TYR A 197 1.06 -3.29 -6.00
C TYR A 197 0.51 -4.18 -4.87
N ALA A 198 1.16 -5.29 -4.51
CA ALA A 198 0.76 -6.10 -3.35
C ALA A 198 1.05 -5.40 -2.01
N HIS A 199 2.15 -4.64 -1.96
CA HIS A 199 2.66 -4.04 -0.74
C HIS A 199 3.01 -2.55 -0.90
N LEU A 200 2.82 -1.79 0.16
CA LEU A 200 3.39 -0.46 0.31
C LEU A 200 4.78 -0.55 0.91
N GLN A 201 5.73 0.11 0.25
CA GLN A 201 7.10 0.26 0.73
C GLN A 201 7.28 1.61 1.43
N HIS A 202 8.24 1.68 2.35
CA HIS A 202 8.63 2.89 3.07
C HIS A 202 7.46 3.59 3.78
N VAL A 203 6.61 2.79 4.43
CA VAL A 203 5.50 3.25 5.27
C VAL A 203 5.83 3.07 6.75
N PRO A 204 5.30 3.93 7.63
CA PRO A 204 5.53 3.78 9.06
C PRO A 204 4.92 2.46 9.56
N ILE A 205 5.73 1.70 10.31
CA ILE A 205 5.27 0.53 11.05
C ILE A 205 4.95 0.99 12.46
N CYS A 206 3.71 0.76 12.89
CA CYS A 206 3.23 1.20 14.19
C CYS A 206 2.86 0.02 15.09
N LEU A 207 2.90 0.26 16.40
CA LEU A 207 2.45 -0.67 17.43
C LEU A 207 1.30 -0.04 18.23
N PRO A 208 0.19 -0.76 18.48
CA PRO A 208 -0.92 -0.25 19.28
C PRO A 208 -0.64 -0.46 20.78
N LEU A 209 0.14 0.45 21.41
CA LEU A 209 0.62 0.26 22.78
C LEU A 209 -0.52 0.14 23.79
N ARG A 210 -1.62 0.87 23.57
CA ARG A 210 -2.82 0.81 24.41
C ARG A 210 -3.42 -0.61 24.48
N GLN A 211 -3.39 -1.34 23.37
CA GLN A 211 -3.94 -2.70 23.28
C GLN A 211 -2.95 -3.73 23.85
N LEU A 212 -1.64 -3.52 23.63
CA LEU A 212 -0.58 -4.40 24.11
C LEU A 212 -0.31 -4.27 25.62
N GLY A 213 -0.55 -3.08 26.20
CA GLY A 213 -0.39 -2.78 27.61
C GLY A 213 1.05 -2.55 28.07
N SER A 214 2.03 -3.27 27.51
CA SER A 214 3.45 -3.08 27.82
C SER A 214 4.35 -3.34 26.61
N LEU A 215 5.53 -2.72 26.61
CA LEU A 215 6.54 -2.86 25.56
C LEU A 215 7.93 -2.97 26.19
N GLY A 216 8.64 -4.06 25.87
CA GLY A 216 10.06 -4.23 26.20
C GLY A 216 10.94 -3.97 24.98
N ILE A 217 12.04 -3.24 25.15
CA ILE A 217 13.01 -2.97 24.10
C ILE A 217 14.37 -3.53 24.53
N ALA A 218 14.95 -4.40 23.71
CA ALA A 218 16.23 -5.05 23.97
C ALA A 218 17.20 -4.88 22.80
N GLY A 219 18.49 -4.79 23.09
CA GLY A 219 19.54 -4.63 22.08
C GLY A 219 20.66 -3.69 22.54
N PRO A 220 21.52 -3.23 21.61
CA PRO A 220 22.58 -2.28 21.90
C PRO A 220 22.03 -0.99 22.53
N ARG A 221 22.69 -0.48 23.58
CA ARG A 221 22.24 0.67 24.39
C ARG A 221 21.82 1.86 23.54
N SER A 222 22.61 2.22 22.54
CA SER A 222 22.34 3.37 21.65
C SER A 222 21.08 3.20 20.82
N ALA A 223 20.84 1.99 20.27
CA ALA A 223 19.64 1.69 19.49
C ALA A 223 18.39 1.67 20.38
N VAL A 224 18.48 1.09 21.58
CA VAL A 224 17.39 1.06 22.57
C VAL A 224 17.00 2.47 22.98
N LEU A 225 17.98 3.31 23.33
CA LEU A 225 17.73 4.71 23.70
C LEU A 225 17.14 5.50 22.54
N GLY A 226 17.69 5.35 21.33
CA GLY A 226 17.17 6.03 20.14
C GLY A 226 15.70 5.71 19.87
N LEU A 227 15.32 4.44 19.92
CA LEU A 227 13.92 4.03 19.75
C LEU A 227 13.05 4.51 20.91
N ALA A 228 13.49 4.36 22.15
CA ALA A 228 12.70 4.80 23.30
C ALA A 228 12.47 6.32 23.27
N TYR A 229 13.47 7.12 22.90
CA TYR A 229 13.31 8.56 22.73
C TYR A 229 12.33 8.91 21.62
N ALA A 230 12.41 8.24 20.47
CA ALA A 230 11.45 8.44 19.38
C ALA A 230 10.01 8.14 19.81
N LEU A 231 9.79 7.02 20.51
CA LEU A 231 8.47 6.62 21.00
C LEU A 231 7.92 7.60 22.04
N LEU A 232 8.75 8.04 23.00
CA LEU A 232 8.35 8.97 24.06
C LEU A 232 8.11 10.38 23.52
N ALA A 233 8.95 10.84 22.57
CA ALA A 233 8.73 12.09 21.87
C ALA A 233 7.43 12.05 21.07
N GLN A 234 7.16 10.96 20.33
CA GLN A 234 5.90 10.79 19.61
C GLN A 234 4.69 10.82 20.55
N ALA A 235 4.75 10.09 21.66
CA ALA A 235 3.67 10.04 22.63
C ALA A 235 3.40 11.43 23.23
N ALA A 236 4.45 12.14 23.64
CA ALA A 236 4.37 13.48 24.24
C ALA A 236 3.91 14.57 23.24
N THR A 237 4.33 14.48 21.97
CA THR A 237 3.93 15.45 20.94
C THR A 237 2.49 15.22 20.50
N LEU A 238 2.03 13.98 20.37
CA LEU A 238 0.70 13.70 19.80
C LEU A 238 -0.43 13.66 20.83
N HIS A 239 -0.14 13.54 22.12
CA HIS A 239 -1.14 13.49 23.20
C HIS A 239 -0.92 14.61 24.21
N ALA A 240 -1.99 15.24 24.68
CA ALA A 240 -1.88 16.32 25.67
C ALA A 240 -1.42 15.81 27.05
N PRO A 241 -0.70 16.63 27.83
CA PRO A 241 -0.33 16.31 29.23
C PRO A 241 -1.53 16.05 30.14
N SER A 242 -2.70 16.62 29.85
CA SER A 242 -3.94 16.39 30.58
C SER A 242 -4.55 15.01 30.31
N GLU A 243 -4.17 14.36 29.22
CA GLU A 243 -4.69 13.07 28.79
C GLU A 243 -3.65 11.95 28.97
N LEU A 244 -2.37 12.24 28.73
CA LEU A 244 -1.27 11.30 28.90
C LEU A 244 -0.25 11.83 29.89
N ARG A 245 0.04 11.04 30.93
CA ARG A 245 1.15 11.29 31.85
C ARG A 245 2.29 10.32 31.58
N ILE A 246 3.52 10.79 31.73
CA ILE A 246 4.73 9.97 31.60
C ILE A 246 5.39 9.90 32.97
N ALA A 247 5.61 8.68 33.46
CA ALA A 247 6.37 8.44 34.68
C ALA A 247 7.68 7.73 34.33
N LEU A 248 8.79 8.22 34.88
CA LEU A 248 10.13 7.68 34.67
C LEU A 248 10.63 7.00 35.94
N ILE A 249 11.02 5.74 35.81
CA ILE A 249 11.79 5.01 36.82
C ILE A 249 13.10 4.60 36.16
N ALA A 250 14.23 5.03 36.72
CA ALA A 250 15.54 4.70 36.20
C ALA A 250 16.51 4.43 37.36
N THR A 251 17.56 3.63 37.13
CA THR A 251 18.65 3.53 38.10
C THR A 251 19.52 4.80 38.06
N PRO A 252 20.23 5.17 39.14
CA PRO A 252 21.07 6.37 39.16
C PRO A 252 22.07 6.47 37.99
N PRO A 253 22.76 5.38 37.55
CA PRO A 253 23.66 5.43 36.39
C PRO A 253 22.95 5.73 35.05
N ALA A 254 21.67 5.42 34.94
CA ALA A 254 20.87 5.64 33.73
C ALA A 254 20.14 7.00 33.75
N ALA A 255 20.10 7.68 34.89
CA ALA A 255 19.41 8.97 35.03
C ALA A 255 19.86 10.06 34.04
N PRO A 256 21.16 10.20 33.70
CA PRO A 256 21.61 11.23 32.75
C PRO A 256 20.96 11.11 31.37
N ASP A 257 20.70 9.89 30.91
CA ASP A 257 20.09 9.62 29.61
C ASP A 257 18.66 10.20 29.50
N TRP A 258 17.95 10.29 30.63
CA TRP A 258 16.52 10.63 30.66
C TRP A 258 16.21 12.05 31.13
N GLN A 259 17.22 12.90 31.34
CA GLN A 259 17.04 14.25 31.89
C GLN A 259 16.09 15.13 31.05
N TRP A 260 16.01 14.89 29.75
CA TRP A 260 15.13 15.64 28.87
C TRP A 260 13.65 15.34 29.11
N ILE A 261 13.30 14.11 29.50
CA ILE A 261 11.91 13.68 29.74
C ILE A 261 11.32 14.37 30.96
N VAL A 262 12.13 14.52 32.01
CA VAL A 262 11.80 15.22 33.27
C VAL A 262 11.37 16.67 33.02
N ARG A 263 11.76 17.27 31.89
CA ARG A 263 11.38 18.65 31.50
C ARG A 263 10.06 18.71 30.74
N LEU A 264 9.52 17.58 30.28
CA LEU A 264 8.26 17.56 29.55
C LEU A 264 7.08 17.87 30.48
N PRO A 265 6.06 18.60 29.99
CA PRO A 265 4.85 18.87 30.76
C PRO A 265 4.11 17.58 31.18
N HIS A 266 4.29 16.48 30.45
CA HIS A 266 3.71 15.16 30.74
C HIS A 266 4.23 14.53 32.03
N THR A 267 5.40 14.94 32.50
CA THR A 267 5.98 14.44 33.77
C THR A 267 5.64 15.33 34.96
N GLN A 268 5.06 16.51 34.75
CA GLN A 268 4.75 17.45 35.82
C GLN A 268 3.34 17.18 36.36
N LEU A 269 3.20 16.93 37.66
CA LEU A 269 1.88 16.97 38.30
C LEU A 269 1.44 18.43 38.42
N ALA A 270 0.33 18.75 37.75
CA ALA A 270 -0.38 20.00 37.95
C ALA A 270 -1.33 19.81 39.14
N ASP A 271 -0.82 19.98 40.36
CA ASP A 271 -1.65 20.09 41.55
C ASP A 271 -1.64 21.55 41.99
N GLU A 272 -2.81 22.12 42.29
CA GLU A 272 -2.98 23.54 42.66
C GLU A 272 -2.15 23.95 43.91
N THR A 273 -1.67 22.96 44.67
CA THR A 273 -0.85 23.13 45.87
C THR A 273 0.61 22.67 45.72
N ALA A 274 0.96 21.98 44.63
CA ALA A 274 2.26 21.34 44.45
C ALA A 274 2.97 21.83 43.19
N THR A 275 3.48 23.06 43.24
CA THR A 275 4.45 23.55 42.27
C THR A 275 5.67 22.62 42.27
N GLY A 276 5.85 21.83 41.21
CA GLY A 276 7.11 21.15 40.91
C GLY A 276 7.24 19.66 41.25
N ARG A 277 6.16 18.91 41.49
CA ARG A 277 6.27 17.44 41.59
C ARG A 277 6.45 16.81 40.20
N VAL A 278 7.59 16.18 39.98
CA VAL A 278 7.90 15.44 38.76
C VAL A 278 7.69 13.94 38.97
N LEU A 279 7.02 13.29 38.01
CA LEU A 279 6.87 11.84 37.90
C LEU A 279 8.18 11.18 37.42
N ALA A 280 9.28 11.41 38.14
CA ALA A 280 10.57 10.83 37.84
C ALA A 280 11.27 10.42 39.13
N ALA A 281 11.75 9.18 39.18
CA ALA A 281 12.44 8.63 40.34
C ALA A 281 13.69 7.85 39.93
N THR A 282 14.80 8.15 40.60
CA THR A 282 16.10 7.52 40.36
C THR A 282 16.68 6.82 41.58
N GLU A 283 16.34 7.28 42.78
CA GLU A 283 16.76 6.70 44.05
C GLU A 283 15.72 5.69 44.57
N PRO A 284 16.13 4.61 45.27
CA PRO A 284 15.22 3.56 45.74
C PRO A 284 13.99 4.10 46.50
N ALA A 285 14.20 4.99 47.47
CA ALA A 285 13.11 5.58 48.25
C ALA A 285 12.16 6.46 47.40
N ALA A 286 12.68 7.13 46.37
CA ALA A 286 11.85 7.90 45.44
C ALA A 286 11.06 6.97 44.51
N ILE A 287 11.65 5.84 44.10
CA ILE A 287 11.01 4.83 43.26
C ILE A 287 9.84 4.20 44.01
N GLU A 288 10.02 3.81 45.28
CA GLU A 288 8.94 3.28 46.12
C GLU A 288 7.77 4.27 46.22
N ARG A 289 8.04 5.54 46.54
CA ARG A 289 7.01 6.59 46.59
C ARG A 289 6.28 6.75 45.25
N LEU A 290 7.01 6.76 44.14
CA LEU A 290 6.42 6.88 42.81
C LEU A 290 5.55 5.67 42.46
N LEU A 291 6.01 4.46 42.78
CA LEU A 291 5.24 3.23 42.58
C LEU A 291 3.94 3.24 43.38
N THR A 292 3.98 3.62 44.67
CA THR A 292 2.76 3.75 45.49
C THR A 292 1.77 4.71 44.86
N LEU A 293 2.22 5.90 44.43
CA LEU A 293 1.36 6.89 43.76
C LEU A 293 0.72 6.34 42.49
N LEU A 294 1.48 5.60 41.68
CA LEU A 294 0.97 5.00 40.44
C LEU A 294 -0.01 3.86 40.72
N LEU A 295 0.23 3.04 41.74
CA LEU A 295 -0.67 1.96 42.15
C LEU A 295 -1.99 2.49 42.73
N ASP A 296 -1.94 3.56 43.51
CA ASP A 296 -3.13 4.25 44.03
C ASP A 296 -3.99 4.80 42.88
N GLU A 297 -3.36 5.47 41.91
CA GLU A 297 -4.06 6.00 40.74
C GLU A 297 -4.64 4.89 39.85
N LEU A 298 -3.93 3.78 39.67
CA LEU A 298 -4.47 2.61 38.95
C LEU A 298 -5.66 1.99 39.67
N SER A 299 -5.62 1.91 41.00
CA SER A 299 -6.72 1.38 41.81
C SER A 299 -7.96 2.28 41.70
N ARG A 300 -7.78 3.61 41.83
CA ARG A 300 -8.84 4.60 41.61
C ARG A 300 -9.50 4.46 40.25
N ARG A 301 -8.71 4.28 39.17
CA ARG A 301 -9.27 4.11 37.81
C ARG A 301 -10.04 2.81 37.63
N ARG A 302 -9.63 1.74 38.32
CA ARG A 302 -10.37 0.46 38.30
C ARG A 302 -11.72 0.60 38.97
N GLU A 303 -11.79 1.29 40.11
CA GLU A 303 -13.04 1.55 40.84
C GLU A 303 -14.01 2.43 40.03
N LEU A 304 -13.51 3.40 39.26
CA LEU A 304 -14.34 4.23 38.38
C LEU A 304 -14.85 3.50 37.13
N ALA A 305 -14.22 2.38 36.76
CA ALA A 305 -14.57 1.59 35.59
C ALA A 305 -15.46 0.37 35.91
N SER A 306 -15.60 0.02 37.20
CA SER A 306 -16.51 -1.01 37.72
C SER A 306 -17.88 -0.42 38.05
#